data_AF-A0A8T4WD46-F1
#
_entry.id   AF-A0A8T4WD46-F1
#
_cell.length_a   1.000
_cell.length_b   1.000
_cell.length_c   1.000
_cell.angle_alpha   90.00
_cell.angle_beta   90.00
_cell.angle_gamma   90.00
#
_symmetry.space_group_name_H-M   'P 1'
#
loop_
_entity.id
_entity.type
_entity.pdbx_description
1 polymer ?
#
loop_
_entity_poly.entity_id
_entity_poly.type
_entity_poly.pdbx_seq_one_letter_code
_entity_poly.pdbx_strand_id
1 'polypeptide(L)'
;MYWTVIGYLVAIIFCLYMSGRFSGTETALTALDKVDISMMKEKGEKHVEKIEYLKEHMDQTITTILVGNNVVNVAAPTLVTVMVRDFIGNWAISIASGILTLVLLVFGEITPKGFSLKNKKRFSQKNAALIYYMSIGLNPLIKALNDLSDYFINVLG
;
A
#
# COMPACT_ATOMS: atom_id res chain seq x y z
N MET A 1 -20.47 11.43 -21.10
CA MET A 1 -21.06 11.41 -19.74
C MET A 1 -20.96 10.04 -19.08
N TYR A 2 -21.54 8.96 -19.64
CA TYR A 2 -21.46 7.63 -19.00
C TYR A 2 -20.05 7.03 -18.98
N TRP A 3 -19.30 7.14 -20.09
CA TRP A 3 -17.92 6.65 -20.17
C TRP A 3 -16.96 7.30 -19.16
N THR A 4 -17.13 8.58 -18.89
CA THR A 4 -16.32 9.32 -17.92
C THR A 4 -16.60 8.86 -16.49
N VAL A 5 -17.88 8.65 -16.15
CA VAL A 5 -18.27 8.11 -14.82
C VAL A 5 -17.73 6.70 -14.64
N ILE A 6 -17.85 5.84 -15.66
CA ILE A 6 -17.28 4.49 -15.63
C ILE A 6 -15.76 4.55 -15.44
N GLY A 7 -15.07 5.46 -16.13
CA GLY A 7 -13.64 5.68 -15.97
C GLY A 7 -13.25 6.03 -14.53
N TYR A 8 -13.97 6.97 -13.90
CA TYR A 8 -13.74 7.31 -12.49
C TYR A 8 -13.96 6.11 -11.57
N LEU A 9 -15.07 5.38 -11.72
CA LEU A 9 -15.37 4.22 -10.90
C LEU A 9 -14.30 3.12 -11.02
N VAL A 10 -13.86 2.83 -12.25
CA VAL A 10 -12.78 1.87 -12.50
C VAL A 10 -11.49 2.31 -11.83
N ALA A 11 -11.11 3.59 -11.94
CA ALA A 11 -9.92 4.13 -11.31
C ALA A 11 -9.99 4.08 -9.77
N ILE A 12 -11.15 4.39 -9.18
CA ILE A 12 -11.38 4.32 -7.73
C ILE A 12 -11.30 2.87 -7.24
N ILE A 13 -11.93 1.92 -7.94
CA ILE A 13 -11.87 0.50 -7.59
C ILE A 13 -10.43 -0.03 -7.69
N PHE A 14 -9.70 0.38 -8.73
CA PHE A 14 -8.29 0.05 -8.86
C PHE A 14 -7.46 0.62 -7.70
N CYS A 15 -7.72 1.86 -7.30
CA CYS A 15 -7.09 2.45 -6.12
C CYS A 15 -7.41 1.64 -4.86
N LEU A 16 -8.68 1.32 -4.60
CA LEU A 16 -9.08 0.53 -3.42
C LEU A 16 -8.37 -0.83 -3.38
N TYR A 17 -8.26 -1.50 -4.53
CA TYR A 17 -7.52 -2.74 -4.66
C TYR A 17 -6.03 -2.58 -4.34
N MET A 18 -5.38 -1.53 -4.87
CA MET A 18 -3.97 -1.25 -4.63
C MET A 18 -3.68 -0.90 -3.17
N SER A 19 -4.53 -0.07 -2.54
CA SER A 19 -4.46 0.27 -1.11
C SER A 19 -4.50 -1.02 -0.26
N GLY A 20 -5.46 -1.90 -0.57
CA GLY A 20 -5.56 -3.23 0.06
C GLY A 20 -4.32 -4.09 -0.10
N ARG A 21 -3.70 -4.09 -1.28
CA ARG A 21 -2.47 -4.83 -1.52
C ARG A 21 -1.29 -4.28 -0.73
N PHE A 22 -1.11 -2.97 -0.68
CA PHE A 22 -0.01 -2.34 0.06
C PHE A 22 -0.15 -2.62 1.56
N SER A 23 -1.30 -2.26 2.14
CA SER A 23 -1.64 -2.51 3.55
C SER A 23 -1.52 -3.98 3.95
N GLY A 24 -2.03 -4.89 3.11
CA GLY A 24 -1.91 -6.33 3.34
C GLY A 24 -0.46 -6.82 3.28
N THR A 25 0.36 -6.27 2.37
CA THR A 25 1.75 -6.70 2.19
C THR A 25 2.63 -6.25 3.35
N GLU A 26 2.43 -5.02 3.83
CA GLU A 26 3.05 -4.51 5.06
C GLU A 26 2.81 -5.49 6.22
N THR A 27 1.55 -5.85 6.46
CA THR A 27 1.19 -6.76 7.56
C THR A 27 1.74 -8.17 7.35
N ALA A 28 1.74 -8.67 6.11
CA ALA A 28 2.28 -9.99 5.81
C ALA A 28 3.81 -10.04 6.03
N LEU A 29 4.54 -9.05 5.53
CA LEU A 29 6.00 -8.98 5.64
C LEU A 29 6.44 -8.73 7.07
N THR A 30 5.74 -7.89 7.82
CA THR A 30 6.06 -7.65 9.24
C THR A 30 5.79 -8.90 10.08
N ALA A 31 4.71 -9.64 9.82
CA ALA A 31 4.35 -10.87 10.54
C ALA A 31 5.19 -12.12 10.20
N LEU A 32 5.96 -12.10 9.11
CA LEU A 32 6.89 -13.20 8.78
C LEU A 32 8.10 -13.20 9.73
N ASP A 33 8.45 -14.36 10.25
CA ASP A 33 9.66 -14.55 11.05
C ASP A 33 10.78 -15.26 10.26
N LYS A 34 11.95 -15.43 10.87
CA LYS A 34 13.10 -16.09 10.23
C LYS A 34 12.82 -17.56 9.93
N VAL A 35 12.06 -18.25 10.79
CA VAL A 35 11.72 -19.67 10.61
C VAL A 35 10.81 -19.85 9.40
N ASP A 36 9.87 -18.94 9.21
CA ASP A 36 9.04 -18.88 8.02
C ASP A 36 9.87 -18.78 6.74
N ILE A 37 10.83 -17.86 6.69
CA ILE A 37 11.69 -17.66 5.51
C ILE A 37 12.54 -18.92 5.26
N SER A 38 13.16 -19.50 6.30
CA SER A 38 13.94 -20.74 6.17
C SER A 38 13.11 -21.90 5.62
N MET A 39 11.89 -22.11 6.14
CA MET A 39 10.98 -23.13 5.62
C MET A 39 10.61 -22.88 4.15
N MET A 40 10.42 -21.62 3.75
CA MET A 40 10.10 -21.27 2.37
C MET A 40 11.29 -21.52 1.44
N LYS A 41 12.53 -21.31 1.92
CA LYS A 41 13.77 -21.63 1.19
C LYS A 41 13.92 -23.14 0.98
N GLU A 42 13.75 -23.93 2.03
CA GLU A 42 13.86 -25.40 1.96
C GLU A 42 12.84 -26.00 0.99
N LYS A 43 11.63 -25.44 0.94
CA LYS A 43 10.57 -25.85 0.02
C LYS A 43 10.75 -25.32 -1.41
N GLY A 44 11.79 -24.51 -1.67
CA GLY A 44 12.02 -23.91 -2.99
C GLY A 44 10.88 -23.01 -3.45
N GLU A 45 10.22 -22.30 -2.52
CA GLU A 45 9.07 -21.49 -2.88
C GLU A 45 9.49 -20.24 -3.69
N LYS A 46 8.57 -19.71 -4.49
CA LYS A 46 8.87 -18.59 -5.41
C LYS A 46 9.13 -17.29 -4.65
N HIS A 47 10.03 -16.47 -5.18
CA HIS A 47 10.36 -15.12 -4.69
C HIS A 47 10.92 -15.06 -3.27
N VAL A 48 11.39 -16.17 -2.70
CA VAL A 48 11.88 -16.21 -1.31
C VAL A 48 13.10 -15.33 -1.12
N GLU A 49 14.02 -15.28 -2.08
CA GLU A 49 15.18 -14.37 -2.06
C GLU A 49 14.75 -12.89 -2.00
N LYS A 50 13.67 -12.54 -2.71
CA LYS A 50 13.12 -11.17 -2.66
C LYS A 50 12.47 -10.87 -1.31
N ILE A 51 11.75 -11.84 -0.73
CA ILE A 51 11.17 -11.69 0.61
C ILE A 51 12.27 -11.52 1.64
N GLU A 52 13.35 -12.30 1.55
CA GLU A 52 14.51 -12.18 2.43
C GLU A 52 15.14 -10.79 2.32
N TYR A 53 15.43 -10.32 1.10
CA TYR A 53 15.95 -8.97 0.88
C TYR A 53 15.06 -7.89 1.49
N LEU A 54 13.75 -7.98 1.26
CA LEU A 54 12.76 -7.04 1.81
C LEU A 54 12.71 -7.10 3.34
N LYS A 55 12.90 -8.28 3.93
CA LYS A 55 12.92 -8.47 5.39
C LYS A 55 14.21 -7.90 6.00
N GLU A 56 15.35 -8.07 5.33
CA GLU A 56 16.64 -7.52 5.75
C GLU A 56 16.67 -5.98 5.66
N HIS A 57 15.96 -5.41 4.68
CA HIS A 57 15.85 -3.96 4.47
C HIS A 57 14.45 -3.47 4.86
N MET A 58 13.99 -3.83 6.06
CA MET A 58 12.61 -3.59 6.48
C MET A 58 12.26 -2.09 6.48
N ASP A 59 13.14 -1.20 6.96
CA ASP A 59 12.85 0.24 7.01
C ASP A 59 12.57 0.80 5.62
N GLN A 60 13.42 0.48 4.65
CA GLN A 60 13.22 0.88 3.24
C GLN A 60 11.96 0.26 2.66
N THR A 61 11.69 -1.01 2.99
CA THR A 61 10.51 -1.74 2.53
C THR A 61 9.21 -1.13 3.05
N ILE A 62 9.14 -0.82 4.35
CA ILE A 62 7.98 -0.17 4.96
C ILE A 62 7.78 1.22 4.36
N THR A 63 8.83 2.02 4.23
CA THR A 63 8.74 3.34 3.59
C THR A 63 8.26 3.24 2.14
N THR A 64 8.74 2.25 1.37
CA THR A 64 8.26 1.98 0.00
C THR A 64 6.76 1.71 -0.03
N ILE A 65 6.29 0.82 0.84
CA ILE A 65 4.88 0.43 0.92
C ILE A 65 4.04 1.63 1.37
N LEU A 66 4.53 2.42 2.32
CA LEU A 66 3.86 3.62 2.82
C LEU A 66 3.68 4.66 1.71
N VAL A 67 4.72 4.92 0.91
CA VAL A 67 4.64 5.81 -0.25
C VAL A 67 3.58 5.32 -1.24
N GLY A 68 3.62 4.04 -1.61
CA GLY A 68 2.64 3.45 -2.53
C GLY A 68 1.20 3.54 -2.02
N ASN A 69 0.98 3.22 -0.73
CA ASN A 69 -0.33 3.31 -0.11
C ASN A 69 -0.83 4.76 -0.06
N ASN A 70 0.03 5.71 0.31
CA ASN A 70 -0.32 7.12 0.39
C ASN A 70 -0.69 7.72 -0.97
N VAL A 71 0.04 7.37 -2.04
CA VAL A 71 -0.32 7.81 -3.40
C VAL A 71 -1.74 7.40 -3.74
N VAL A 72 -2.10 6.14 -3.45
CA VAL A 72 -3.43 5.60 -3.72
C VAL A 72 -4.49 6.22 -2.81
N ASN A 73 -4.18 6.37 -1.52
CA ASN A 73 -5.08 6.95 -0.52
C ASN A 73 -5.32 8.45 -0.75
N VAL A 74 -4.44 9.16 -1.48
CA VAL A 74 -4.67 10.55 -1.92
C VAL A 74 -5.37 10.59 -3.28
N ALA A 75 -5.01 9.70 -4.20
CA ALA A 75 -5.60 9.64 -5.54
C ALA A 75 -7.10 9.32 -5.50
N ALA A 76 -7.52 8.33 -4.71
CA ALA A 76 -8.94 7.95 -4.64
C ALA A 76 -9.86 9.08 -4.16
N PRO A 77 -9.60 9.77 -3.03
CA PRO A 77 -10.38 10.94 -2.62
C PRO A 77 -10.34 12.08 -3.62
N THR A 78 -9.20 12.30 -4.28
CA THR A 78 -9.08 13.33 -5.32
C THR A 78 -10.00 13.02 -6.51
N LEU A 79 -9.99 11.77 -6.99
CA LEU A 79 -10.87 11.32 -8.07
C LEU A 79 -12.35 11.37 -7.67
N VAL A 80 -12.69 10.98 -6.45
CA VAL A 80 -14.06 11.11 -5.93
C VAL A 80 -14.49 12.57 -5.85
N THR A 81 -13.60 13.46 -5.38
CA THR A 81 -13.91 14.90 -5.28
C THR A 81 -14.23 15.49 -6.65
N VAL A 82 -13.42 15.19 -7.66
CA VAL A 82 -13.64 15.66 -9.04
C VAL A 82 -14.92 15.07 -9.61
N MET A 83 -15.12 13.75 -9.48
CA MET A 83 -16.33 13.08 -9.96
C MET A 83 -17.61 13.66 -9.32
N VAL A 84 -17.62 13.85 -8.00
CA VAL A 84 -18.80 14.36 -7.29
C VAL A 84 -19.07 15.81 -7.66
N ARG A 85 -18.02 16.65 -7.78
CA ARG A 85 -18.14 18.02 -8.25
C ARG A 85 -18.82 18.09 -9.63
N ASP A 86 -18.34 17.28 -10.57
CA ASP A 86 -18.74 17.35 -11.98
C ASP A 86 -20.16 16.78 -12.22
N PHE A 87 -20.59 15.80 -11.42
CA PHE A 87 -21.84 15.05 -11.69
C PHE A 87 -22.96 15.22 -10.64
N ILE A 88 -22.65 15.67 -9.41
CA ILE A 88 -23.64 15.78 -8.31
C ILE A 88 -23.72 17.22 -7.79
N GLY A 89 -22.55 17.84 -7.61
CA GLY A 89 -22.43 19.20 -7.08
C GLY A 89 -21.67 19.25 -5.74
N ASN A 90 -21.15 20.44 -5.43
CA ASN A 90 -20.19 20.65 -4.34
C ASN A 90 -20.70 20.24 -2.95
N TRP A 91 -22.00 20.35 -2.70
CA TRP A 91 -22.60 20.02 -1.39
C TRP A 91 -22.40 18.54 -1.01
N ALA A 92 -22.27 17.65 -2.00
CA ALA A 92 -22.13 16.21 -1.78
C ALA A 92 -20.67 15.76 -1.57
N ILE A 93 -19.67 16.63 -1.81
CA ILE A 93 -18.24 16.27 -1.74
C ILE A 93 -17.87 15.77 -0.34
N SER A 94 -18.29 16.49 0.71
CA SER A 94 -17.96 16.12 2.09
C SER A 94 -18.56 14.77 2.49
N ILE A 95 -19.81 14.51 2.07
CA ILE A 95 -20.50 13.25 2.34
C ILE A 95 -19.82 12.09 1.60
N ALA A 96 -19.53 12.27 0.30
CA ALA A 96 -18.84 11.27 -0.50
C ALA A 96 -17.43 10.98 0.01
N SER A 97 -16.71 12.00 0.48
CA SER A 97 -15.38 11.85 1.09
C SER A 97 -15.47 11.03 2.37
N GLY A 98 -16.43 11.31 3.25
CA GLY A 98 -16.65 10.52 4.47
C GLY A 98 -16.96 9.05 4.19
N ILE A 99 -17.83 8.79 3.21
CA ILE A 99 -18.15 7.42 2.78
C ILE A 99 -16.92 6.73 2.21
N LEU A 100 -16.17 7.38 1.33
CA LEU A 100 -14.96 6.81 0.75
C LEU A 100 -13.92 6.47 1.82
N THR A 101 -13.72 7.33 2.81
CA THR A 101 -12.80 7.06 3.92
C THR A 101 -13.19 5.78 4.66
N LEU A 102 -14.48 5.58 4.97
CA LEU A 102 -14.94 4.34 5.59
C LEU A 102 -14.70 3.12 4.68
N VAL A 103 -14.93 3.27 3.38
CA VAL A 103 -14.67 2.21 2.39
C VAL A 103 -13.18 1.86 2.32
N LEU A 104 -12.29 2.85 2.27
CA LEU A 104 -10.84 2.66 2.29
C LEU A 104 -10.39 2.00 3.59
N LEU A 105 -10.88 2.44 4.74
CA LEU A 105 -10.55 1.81 6.03
C LEU A 105 -10.97 0.35 6.07
N VAL A 106 -12.22 0.03 5.69
CA VAL A 106 -12.72 -1.35 5.78
C VAL A 106 -12.08 -2.24 4.73
N PHE A 107 -12.06 -1.82 3.46
CA PHE A 107 -11.69 -2.69 2.34
C PHE A 107 -10.25 -2.49 1.84
N GLY A 108 -9.66 -1.32 2.06
CA GLY A 108 -8.27 -0.99 1.73
C GLY A 108 -7.29 -1.24 2.89
N GLU A 109 -7.75 -1.27 4.14
CA GLU A 109 -6.83 -1.41 5.28
C GLU A 109 -7.19 -2.58 6.21
N ILE A 110 -8.31 -2.49 6.94
CA ILE A 110 -8.66 -3.44 8.01
C ILE A 110 -8.84 -4.86 7.47
N THR A 111 -9.67 -5.04 6.44
CA THR A 111 -9.95 -6.36 5.87
C THR A 111 -8.71 -7.01 5.24
N PRO A 112 -7.95 -6.32 4.36
CA PRO A 112 -6.73 -6.88 3.78
C PRO A 112 -5.67 -7.25 4.82
N LYS A 113 -5.47 -6.42 5.86
CA LYS A 113 -4.53 -6.72 6.95
C LYS A 113 -4.93 -7.96 7.74
N GLY A 114 -6.22 -8.08 8.09
CA GLY A 114 -6.74 -9.28 8.76
C GLY A 114 -6.60 -10.55 7.91
N PHE A 115 -6.83 -10.46 6.61
CA PHE A 115 -6.65 -11.59 5.69
C PHE A 115 -5.18 -11.97 5.49
N SER A 116 -4.30 -10.98 5.36
CA SER A 116 -2.88 -11.19 5.12
C SER A 116 -2.17 -11.79 6.31
N LEU A 117 -2.58 -11.45 7.55
CA LEU A 117 -2.05 -12.07 8.77
C LEU A 117 -2.27 -13.59 8.79
N LYS A 118 -3.47 -14.05 8.39
CA LYS A 118 -3.79 -15.49 8.29
C LYS A 118 -3.05 -16.19 7.15
N ASN A 119 -2.60 -15.46 6.14
CA ASN A 119 -2.00 -15.99 4.91
C ASN A 119 -0.61 -15.39 4.62
N LYS A 120 0.17 -15.07 5.67
CA LYS A 120 1.38 -14.23 5.56
C LYS A 120 2.39 -14.70 4.52
N LYS A 121 2.66 -16.01 4.41
CA LYS A 121 3.58 -16.59 3.41
C LYS A 121 3.09 -16.35 1.99
N ARG A 122 1.87 -16.82 1.69
CA ARG A 122 1.25 -16.70 0.36
C ARG A 122 1.08 -15.24 -0.06
N PHE A 123 0.69 -14.37 0.86
CA PHE A 123 0.50 -12.95 0.58
C PHE A 123 1.83 -12.26 0.28
N SER A 124 2.88 -12.54 1.07
CA SER A 124 4.23 -12.02 0.84
C SER A 124 4.77 -12.48 -0.51
N GLN A 125 4.66 -13.75 -0.86
CA GLN A 125 5.13 -14.27 -2.16
C GLN A 125 4.48 -13.64 -3.37
N LYS A 126 3.17 -13.41 -3.31
CA LYS A 126 2.41 -12.79 -4.40
C LYS A 126 2.81 -11.33 -4.63
N ASN A 127 3.27 -10.64 -3.59
CA ASN A 127 3.58 -9.21 -3.64
C ASN A 127 5.09 -8.92 -3.61
N ALA A 128 5.93 -9.88 -3.26
CA ALA A 128 7.37 -9.70 -3.07
C ALA A 128 8.05 -9.11 -4.29
N ALA A 129 7.74 -9.60 -5.50
CA ALA A 129 8.33 -9.07 -6.72
C ALA A 129 7.97 -7.60 -6.95
N LEU A 130 6.70 -7.23 -6.75
CA LEU A 130 6.23 -5.85 -6.92
C LEU A 130 6.94 -4.92 -5.93
N ILE A 131 6.93 -5.25 -4.65
CA ILE A 131 7.53 -4.40 -3.60
C ILE A 131 9.05 -4.34 -3.75
N TYR A 132 9.71 -5.44 -4.12
CA TYR A 132 11.15 -5.46 -4.37
C TYR A 132 11.56 -4.48 -5.46
N TYR A 133 10.89 -4.52 -6.62
CA TYR A 133 11.22 -3.59 -7.71
C TYR A 133 10.85 -2.14 -7.36
N MET A 134 9.74 -1.93 -6.64
CA MET A 134 9.40 -0.60 -6.12
C MET A 134 10.45 -0.08 -5.16
N SER A 135 10.94 -0.91 -4.23
CA SER A 135 11.94 -0.53 -3.23
C SER A 135 13.26 -0.13 -3.88
N ILE A 136 13.72 -0.91 -4.88
CA ILE A 136 14.93 -0.57 -5.64
C ILE A 136 14.74 0.72 -6.45
N GLY A 137 13.61 0.84 -7.16
CA GLY A 137 13.34 2.01 -8.00
C GLY A 137 13.15 3.31 -7.20
N LEU A 138 12.52 3.22 -6.02
CA LEU A 138 12.26 4.35 -5.14
C LEU A 138 13.40 4.61 -4.14
N ASN A 139 14.44 3.78 -4.10
CA ASN A 139 15.56 3.92 -3.18
C ASN A 139 16.14 5.35 -3.06
N PRO A 140 16.41 6.11 -4.15
CA PRO A 140 16.93 7.47 -4.00
C PRO A 140 15.95 8.41 -3.29
N LEU A 141 14.65 8.26 -3.57
CA LEU A 141 13.60 9.02 -2.89
C LEU A 141 13.49 8.61 -1.42
N ILE A 142 13.54 7.31 -1.12
CA ILE A 142 13.45 6.77 0.24
C ILE A 142 14.59 7.28 1.10
N LYS A 143 15.83 7.28 0.59
CA LYS A 143 16.97 7.86 1.30
C LYS A 143 16.76 9.34 1.60
N ALA A 144 16.34 10.14 0.62
CA ALA A 144 16.05 11.55 0.84
C ALA A 144 14.95 11.78 1.90
N LEU A 145 13.90 10.94 1.91
CA LEU A 145 12.84 11.01 2.92
C LEU A 145 13.34 10.61 4.32
N ASN A 146 14.18 9.59 4.42
CA ASN A 146 14.77 9.16 5.68
C ASN A 146 15.74 10.23 6.22
N ASP A 147 16.63 10.77 5.38
CA ASP A 147 17.57 11.83 5.75
C ASP A 147 16.82 13.09 6.24
N LEU A 148 15.71 13.44 5.58
CA LEU A 148 14.84 14.54 6.02
C LEU A 148 14.18 14.25 7.37
N SER A 149 13.72 13.02 7.58
CA SER A 149 13.11 12.61 8.85
C SER A 149 14.12 12.66 9.98
N ASP A 150 15.34 12.14 9.76
CA ASP A 150 16.44 12.17 10.72
C ASP A 150 16.87 13.59 11.05
N TYR A 151 16.88 14.50 10.07
CA TYR A 151 17.12 15.92 10.30
C TYR A 151 16.11 16.51 11.29
N PHE A 152 14.81 16.30 11.08
CA PHE A 152 13.79 16.81 12.00
C PHE A 152 13.87 16.18 13.38
N ILE A 153 14.15 14.87 13.47
CA ILE A 153 14.35 14.18 14.74
C ILE A 153 15.50 14.83 15.53
N ASN A 154 16.63 15.12 14.88
CA ASN A 154 17.80 15.73 15.51
C ASN A 154 17.62 17.21 15.88
N VAL A 155 16.70 17.92 15.23
CA VAL A 155 16.40 19.32 15.55
C VAL A 155 15.38 19.44 16.69
N LEU A 156 14.47 18.46 16.82
CA LEU A 156 13.39 18.46 17.82
C LEU A 156 13.76 17.72 19.11
N GLY A 157 14.71 16.79 19.06
CA GLY A 157 15.25 16.04 20.21
C GLY A 157 16.45 16.73 20.85
#